data_AF-A0A948VUX8-F1
#
_entry.id   AF-A0A948VUX8-F1
#
_cell.length_a   1.000
_cell.length_b   1.000
_cell.length_c   1.000
_cell.angle_alpha   90.00
_cell.angle_beta   90.00
_cell.angle_gamma   90.00
#
_symmetry.space_group_name_H-M   'P 1'
#
loop_
_entity.id
_entity.type
_entity.pdbx_description
1 polymer ?
#
loop_
_entity_poly.entity_id
_entity_poly.type
_entity_poly.pdbx_seq_one_letter_code
_entity_poly.pdbx_strand_id
1 'polypeptide(L)'
;IKSLIEKTRQKWSDLPPVAPQGVRMVRVDRRSGKQVYDGWPTDDPRSAIIWEAFKPDTEPERFTRQDEIAARRNEILQLIRAGRENAESIAIDAPDDRPANFVEEQGGIY
;
A
#
# COMPACT_ATOMS: atom_id res chain seq x y z
N ILE A 1 36.33 2.84 6.03
CA ILE A 1 35.28 2.81 7.10
C ILE A 1 35.08 1.40 7.64
N LYS A 2 34.71 0.40 6.81
CA LYS A 2 34.51 -1.00 7.26
C LYS A 2 35.66 -1.57 8.10
N SER A 3 36.90 -1.47 7.61
CA SER A 3 38.10 -1.97 8.30
C SER A 3 38.41 -1.28 9.64
N LEU A 4 37.97 -0.02 9.83
CA LEU A 4 38.09 0.70 11.10
C LEU A 4 37.09 0.14 12.12
N ILE A 5 35.84 -0.09 11.70
CA ILE A 5 34.78 -0.64 12.55
C ILE A 5 35.18 -2.05 13.02
N GLU A 6 35.61 -2.92 12.11
CA GLU A 6 36.02 -4.29 12.45
C GLU A 6 37.16 -4.34 13.47
N LYS A 7 38.18 -3.47 13.32
CA LYS A 7 39.33 -3.40 14.23
C LYS A 7 39.02 -2.75 15.59
N THR A 8 37.95 -1.97 15.70
CA THR A 8 37.63 -1.20 16.91
C THR A 8 36.40 -1.70 17.67
N ARG A 9 35.57 -2.56 17.08
CA ARG A 9 34.33 -3.09 17.68
C ARG A 9 34.51 -3.70 19.06
N GLN A 10 35.63 -4.40 19.30
CA GLN A 10 35.94 -4.98 20.63
C GLN A 10 36.13 -3.93 21.73
N LYS A 11 36.35 -2.67 21.37
CA LYS A 11 36.52 -1.55 22.31
C LYS A 11 35.21 -0.82 22.60
N TRP A 12 34.11 -1.21 21.95
CA TRP A 12 32.83 -0.54 22.11
C TRP A 12 32.08 -1.14 23.31
N SER A 13 31.17 -0.36 23.89
CA SER A 13 30.33 -0.86 24.98
C SER A 13 29.24 -1.76 24.41
N ASP A 14 29.01 -2.90 25.07
CA ASP A 14 27.89 -3.80 24.80
C ASP A 14 26.60 -3.39 25.52
N LEU A 15 26.61 -2.26 26.24
CA LEU A 15 25.43 -1.79 26.95
C LEU A 15 24.33 -1.47 25.93
N PRO A 16 23.15 -2.12 26.04
CA PRO A 16 22.07 -1.83 25.13
C PRO A 16 21.60 -0.38 25.31
N PRO A 17 21.24 0.31 24.23
CA PRO A 17 20.65 1.63 24.34
C PRO A 17 19.33 1.54 25.12
N VAL A 18 19.21 2.35 26.17
CA VAL A 18 17.98 2.47 26.94
C VAL A 18 17.09 3.51 26.26
N ALA A 19 15.81 3.19 26.07
CA ALA A 19 14.86 4.12 25.51
C ALA A 19 14.76 5.38 26.40
N PRO A 20 14.87 6.59 25.84
CA PRO A 20 14.71 7.81 26.61
C PRO A 20 13.26 7.96 27.09
N GLN A 21 13.06 8.77 28.14
CA GLN A 21 11.74 8.99 28.72
C GLN A 21 10.74 9.48 27.67
N GLY A 22 9.51 8.95 27.74
CA GLY A 22 8.41 9.33 26.87
C GLY A 22 8.37 8.59 25.53
N VAL A 23 9.43 7.86 25.14
CA VAL A 23 9.39 7.02 23.93
C VAL A 23 8.41 5.87 24.13
N ARG A 24 7.57 5.64 23.13
CA ARG A 24 6.58 4.57 23.10
C ARG A 24 6.87 3.60 21.97
N MET A 25 6.80 2.32 22.28
CA MET A 25 6.93 1.24 21.31
C MET A 25 5.55 0.88 20.79
N VAL A 26 5.36 0.97 19.47
CA VAL A 26 4.07 0.74 18.82
C VAL A 26 4.22 -0.31 17.73
N ARG A 27 3.20 -1.17 17.58
CA ARG A 27 3.11 -2.12 16.47
C ARG A 27 2.56 -1.40 15.25
N VAL A 28 3.28 -1.48 14.14
CA VAL A 28 2.88 -0.81 12.89
C VAL A 28 2.96 -1.75 11.71
N ASP A 29 2.10 -1.51 10.73
CA ASP A 29 2.18 -2.14 9.41
C ASP A 29 3.32 -1.47 8.62
N ARG A 30 4.27 -2.28 8.13
CA ARG A 30 5.48 -1.83 7.44
C ARG A 30 5.20 -1.01 6.18
N ARG A 31 4.12 -1.30 5.46
CA ARG A 31 3.84 -0.67 4.16
C ARG A 31 3.15 0.68 4.33
N SER A 32 2.28 0.77 5.32
CA SER A 32 1.43 1.95 5.53
C SER A 32 1.91 2.86 6.68
N GLY A 33 2.74 2.36 7.59
CA GLY A 33 3.16 3.07 8.81
C GLY A 33 2.04 3.24 9.84
N LYS A 34 0.87 2.64 9.61
CA LYS A 34 -0.30 2.76 10.48
C LYS A 34 -0.18 1.82 11.67
N GLN A 35 -0.71 2.25 12.82
CA GLN A 35 -0.76 1.42 14.02
C GLN A 35 -1.65 0.19 13.80
N VAL A 36 -1.16 -0.96 14.24
CA VAL A 36 -1.87 -2.24 14.15
C VAL A 36 -2.22 -2.73 15.56
N TYR A 37 -3.47 -3.16 15.73
CA TYR A 37 -3.97 -3.69 17.01
C TYR A 37 -3.92 -5.22 17.10
N ASP A 38 -3.97 -5.92 15.97
CA ASP A 38 -3.99 -7.38 15.88
C ASP A 38 -2.68 -7.96 15.34
N GLY A 39 -2.28 -9.12 15.85
CA GLY A 39 -1.01 -9.76 15.52
C GLY A 39 0.21 -9.17 16.25
N TRP A 40 1.33 -9.89 16.13
CA TRP A 40 2.59 -9.53 16.77
C TRP A 40 3.73 -9.52 15.74
N PRO A 41 4.72 -8.62 15.90
CA PRO A 41 5.94 -8.69 15.13
C PRO A 41 6.63 -10.05 15.29
N THR A 42 7.24 -10.52 14.21
CA THR A 42 8.04 -11.75 14.18
C THR A 42 9.48 -11.41 13.80
N ASP A 43 10.40 -12.39 13.91
CA ASP A 43 11.81 -12.23 13.51
C ASP A 43 12.03 -12.41 11.99
N ASP A 44 10.97 -12.59 11.22
CA ASP A 44 11.06 -12.62 9.75
C ASP A 44 11.48 -11.23 9.23
N PRO A 45 12.57 -11.11 8.44
CA PRO A 45 12.97 -9.86 7.79
C PRO A 45 11.88 -9.23 6.90
N ARG A 46 10.89 -10.03 6.48
CA ARG A 46 9.73 -9.61 5.68
C ARG A 46 8.44 -9.56 6.48
N SER A 47 8.49 -9.60 7.80
CA SER A 47 7.32 -9.41 8.67
C SER A 47 6.55 -8.16 8.25
N ALA A 48 5.23 -8.31 8.09
CA ALA A 48 4.34 -7.20 7.77
C ALA A 48 4.18 -6.24 8.96
N ILE A 49 4.25 -6.77 10.18
CA ILE A 49 4.13 -6.00 11.42
C ILE A 49 5.52 -5.87 12.05
N ILE A 50 5.89 -4.65 12.43
CA ILE A 50 7.15 -4.34 13.10
C ILE A 50 6.92 -3.53 14.36
N TRP A 51 7.92 -3.51 15.24
CA TRP A 51 8.00 -2.57 16.35
C TRP A 51 8.66 -1.27 15.88
N GLU A 52 8.01 -0.14 16.13
CA GLU A 52 8.56 1.18 15.86
C GLU A 52 8.49 2.08 17.10
N ALA A 53 9.53 2.87 17.33
CA ALA A 53 9.69 3.73 18.48
C ALA A 53 9.28 5.18 18.12
N PHE A 54 8.25 5.69 18.78
CA PHE A 54 7.75 7.05 18.56
C PHE A 54 8.05 7.97 19.74
N LYS A 55 8.26 9.25 19.42
CA LYS A 55 8.18 10.32 20.40
C LYS A 55 6.74 10.41 20.93
N PRO A 56 6.53 10.89 22.16
CA PRO A 56 5.20 10.89 22.78
C PRO A 56 4.11 11.60 21.96
N ASP A 57 4.49 12.60 21.16
CA ASP A 57 3.54 13.43 20.39
C ASP A 57 3.48 13.11 18.90
N THR A 58 4.24 12.11 18.42
CA THR A 58 4.32 11.78 16.98
C THR A 58 3.87 10.35 16.68
N GLU A 59 3.08 9.75 17.56
CA GLU A 59 2.48 8.45 17.32
C GLU A 59 1.49 8.55 16.14
N PRO A 60 1.45 7.56 15.22
CA PRO A 60 0.46 7.53 14.16
C PRO A 60 -0.96 7.53 14.75
N GLU A 61 -1.84 8.33 14.17
CA GLU A 61 -3.24 8.39 14.60
C GLU A 61 -3.90 7.01 14.53
N ARG A 62 -4.83 6.78 15.46
CA ARG A 62 -5.59 5.53 15.51
C ARG A 62 -6.30 5.33 14.18
N PHE A 63 -6.20 4.13 13.61
CA PHE A 63 -6.93 3.79 12.41
C PHE A 63 -8.44 3.88 12.69
N THR A 64 -9.10 4.85 12.08
CA THR A 64 -10.54 5.09 12.29
C THR A 64 -11.36 4.38 11.21
N ARG A 65 -12.66 4.17 11.45
CA ARG A 65 -13.58 3.65 10.42
C ARG A 65 -13.60 4.50 9.14
N GLN A 66 -13.23 5.78 9.23
CA GLN A 66 -13.14 6.66 8.05
C GLN A 66 -11.97 6.28 7.15
N ASP A 67 -10.85 5.83 7.72
CA ASP A 67 -9.70 5.31 6.97
C ASP A 67 -10.05 4.02 6.21
N GLU A 68 -10.83 3.12 6.83
CA GLU A 68 -11.32 1.90 6.17
C GLU A 68 -12.16 2.23 4.93
N ILE A 69 -13.07 3.21 5.05
CA ILE A 69 -13.91 3.65 3.95
C ILE A 69 -13.06 4.26 2.83
N ALA A 70 -12.04 5.06 3.17
CA ALA A 70 -11.13 5.64 2.19
C ALA A 70 -10.31 4.57 1.46
N ALA A 71 -9.79 3.57 2.18
CA ALA A 71 -9.06 2.44 1.59
C ALA A 71 -9.94 1.64 0.63
N ARG A 72 -11.17 1.29 1.02
CA ARG A 72 -12.14 0.59 0.16
C ARG A 72 -12.53 1.42 -1.07
N ARG A 73 -12.68 2.74 -0.93
CA ARG A 73 -12.94 3.63 -2.07
C ARG A 73 -11.79 3.60 -3.07
N ASN A 74 -10.55 3.66 -2.59
CA ASN A 74 -9.38 3.59 -3.46
C ASN A 74 -9.27 2.25 -4.18
N GLU A 75 -9.56 1.14 -3.50
CA GLU A 75 -9.61 -0.19 -4.10
C GLU A 75 -10.66 -0.27 -5.23
N ILE A 76 -11.88 0.20 -4.98
CA ILE A 76 -12.95 0.25 -5.99
C ILE A 76 -12.53 1.12 -7.18
N LEU A 77 -11.93 2.28 -6.93
CA LEU A 77 -11.46 3.15 -8.00
C LEU A 77 -10.34 2.52 -8.83
N GLN A 78 -9.45 1.74 -8.21
CA GLN A 78 -8.41 1.00 -8.94
C GLN A 78 -9.02 -0.10 -9.81
N LEU A 79 -10.00 -0.84 -9.31
CA LEU A 79 -10.73 -1.85 -10.09
C LEU A 79 -11.44 -1.23 -11.30
N ILE A 80 -12.08 -0.06 -11.12
CA ILE A 80 -12.74 0.66 -12.22
C ILE A 80 -11.73 1.11 -13.27
N ARG A 81 -10.58 1.65 -12.86
CA ARG A 81 -9.52 2.07 -13.81
C ARG A 81 -8.97 0.89 -14.58
N ALA A 82 -8.63 -0.20 -13.90
CA ALA A 82 -8.15 -1.42 -14.53
C ALA A 82 -9.17 -2.00 -15.51
N GLY A 83 -10.47 -1.98 -15.17
CA GLY A 83 -11.54 -2.42 -16.08
C GLY A 83 -11.66 -1.55 -17.34
N ARG A 84 -11.50 -0.24 -17.21
CA ARG A 84 -11.52 0.70 -18.35
C ARG A 84 -10.31 0.54 -19.26
N GLU A 85 -9.12 0.42 -18.69
CA GLU A 85 -7.89 0.17 -19.45
C GLU A 85 -7.96 -1.13 -20.24
N ASN A 86 -8.52 -2.20 -19.65
CA ASN A 86 -8.78 -3.44 -20.37
C ASN A 86 -9.79 -3.25 -21.51
N ALA A 87 -10.88 -2.52 -21.29
CA ALA A 87 -11.87 -2.25 -22.34
C ALA A 87 -11.30 -1.39 -23.49
N GLU A 88 -10.47 -0.39 -23.18
CA GLU A 88 -9.77 0.43 -24.18
C GLU A 88 -8.73 -0.39 -24.95
N SER A 89 -8.00 -1.29 -24.29
CA SER A 89 -7.05 -2.17 -24.98
C SER A 89 -7.73 -3.16 -25.94
N ILE A 90 -8.91 -3.67 -25.60
CA ILE A 90 -9.72 -4.54 -26.48
C ILE A 90 -10.28 -3.74 -27.67
N ALA A 91 -10.62 -2.47 -27.48
CA ALA A 91 -11.11 -1.61 -28.56
C ALA A 91 -10.01 -1.21 -29.56
N ILE A 92 -8.74 -1.18 -29.14
CA ILE A 92 -7.59 -0.89 -30.00
C ILE A 92 -7.17 -2.13 -30.83
N ASP A 93 -7.40 -3.34 -30.30
CA ASP A 93 -7.08 -4.62 -30.97
C ASP A 93 -8.25 -5.19 -31.80
N ALA A 94 -9.39 -4.49 -31.85
CA ALA A 94 -10.52 -4.85 -32.71
C ALA A 94 -10.21 -4.50 -34.18
N PRO A 95 -10.26 -5.45 -35.13
CA PRO A 95 -10.20 -5.14 -36.55
C PRO A 95 -11.40 -4.28 -36.93
N ASP A 96 -11.19 -3.29 -37.83
CA ASP A 96 -12.21 -2.38 -38.35
C ASP A 96 -13.23 -3.15 -39.21
N ASP A 97 -14.17 -3.84 -38.56
CA ASP A 97 -15.33 -4.45 -39.20
C ASP A 97 -16.60 -3.87 -38.55
N ARG A 98 -16.92 -2.65 -38.97
CA ARG A 98 -18.20 -2.01 -38.66
C ARG A 98 -19.21 -2.51 -39.70
N PRO A 99 -20.27 -3.26 -39.33
CA PRO A 99 -21.36 -3.46 -40.27
C PRO A 99 -22.08 -2.13 -40.49
N ALA A 100 -22.09 -1.68 -41.75
CA ALA A 100 -22.77 -0.48 -42.20
C ALA A 100 -24.27 -0.52 -41.87
N ASN A 101 -24.81 0.67 -41.58
CA ASN A 101 -26.21 0.94 -41.26
C ASN A 101 -27.20 0.19 -42.17
N PHE A 102 -27.98 -0.73 -41.59
CA PHE A 102 -29.02 -1.53 -42.26
C PHE A 102 -30.43 -0.95 -42.02
N VAL A 103 -30.63 0.37 -42.16
CA VAL A 103 -31.94 1.01 -41.87
C VAL A 103 -32.55 1.78 -43.06
N GLU A 104 -31.85 1.92 -44.20
CA GLU A 104 -32.36 2.76 -45.31
C GLU A 104 -32.94 2.03 -46.53
N GLU A 105 -32.98 0.70 -46.56
CA GLU A 105 -33.39 -0.05 -47.76
C GLU A 105 -34.51 -1.07 -47.55
N GLN A 106 -35.63 -0.67 -46.94
CA GLN A 106 -36.93 -1.31 -47.19
C GLN A 106 -38.01 -0.24 -47.34
N GLY A 107 -38.57 -0.20 -48.55
CA GLY A 107 -39.43 0.86 -49.07
C GLY A 107 -40.80 0.97 -48.40
N GLY A 108 -41.40 2.14 -48.61
CA GLY A 108 -42.70 2.50 -48.10
C GLY A 108 -43.87 1.73 -48.71
N ILE A 109 -44.94 1.63 -47.92
CA ILE A 109 -46.35 1.40 -48.26
C ILE A 109 -47.10 1.87 -46.98
N TYR A 110 -47.99 2.87 -46.90
CA TYR A 110 -48.82 3.67 -47.81
C TYR A 110 -48.69 5.16 -47.51
#